data_AF-A0A2D7TC29-F1
#
_entry.id   AF-A0A2D7TC29-F1
#
_cell.length_a   1.000
_cell.length_b   1.000
_cell.length_c   1.000
_cell.angle_alpha   90.00
_cell.angle_beta   90.00
_cell.angle_gamma   90.00
#
_symmetry.space_group_name_H-M   'P 1'
#
loop_
_entity.id
_entity.type
_entity.pdbx_description
1 polymer ?
#
loop_
_entity_poly.entity_id
_entity_poly.type
_entity_poly.pdbx_seq_one_letter_code
_entity_poly.pdbx_strand_id
1 'polypeptide(L)' 'NKLLTIDLIAFGSNQVLRTSINKINCFVLCHDQFENYTIICPISFMESMKNRLLNLINLVA' A
#
# COMPACT_ATOMS: atom_id res chain seq x y z
N ASN A 1 -8.70 12.32 -3.91
CA ASN A 1 -8.71 11.14 -3.02
C ASN A 1 -7.28 10.64 -2.84
N LYS A 2 -6.70 10.78 -1.65
CA LYS A 2 -5.35 10.23 -1.36
C LYS A 2 -5.48 8.72 -1.14
N LEU A 3 -4.64 7.92 -1.82
CA LEU A 3 -4.60 6.46 -1.67
C LEU A 3 -3.95 6.03 -0.36
N LEU A 4 -2.85 6.72 -0.03
CA LEU A 4 -2.01 6.51 1.12
C LEU A 4 -1.80 7.87 1.80
N THR A 5 -1.72 7.87 3.12
CA THR A 5 -1.40 9.07 3.92
C THR A 5 -0.01 8.97 4.58
N ILE A 6 0.76 7.96 4.18
CA ILE A 6 2.09 7.67 4.72
C ILE A 6 3.10 8.62 4.07
N ASP A 7 4.01 9.15 4.88
CA ASP A 7 5.23 9.78 4.38
C ASP A 7 6.24 8.70 3.97
N LEU A 8 6.35 8.46 2.67
CA LEU A 8 7.27 7.47 2.11
C LEU A 8 8.74 7.86 2.29
N ILE A 9 9.05 9.14 2.54
CA ILE A 9 10.42 9.61 2.78
C ILE A 9 10.92 9.13 4.15
N ALA A 10 10.03 9.11 5.14
CA ALA A 10 10.33 8.65 6.49
C ALA A 10 10.21 7.11 6.63
N PHE A 11 9.59 6.42 5.66
CA PHE A 11 9.35 4.99 5.70
C PHE A 11 10.52 4.21 5.07
N GLY A 12 11.53 3.91 5.88
CA GLY A 12 12.75 3.23 5.44
C GLY A 12 12.60 1.72 5.23
N SER A 13 13.60 1.13 4.57
CA SER A 13 13.67 -0.33 4.33
C SER A 13 13.61 -1.14 5.63
N ASN A 14 13.00 -2.33 5.54
CA ASN A 14 12.69 -3.24 6.65
C ASN A 14 11.74 -2.70 7.73
N GLN A 15 11.09 -1.56 7.50
CA GLN A 15 10.06 -1.06 8.41
C GLN A 15 8.69 -1.63 8.07
N VAL A 16 7.88 -1.81 9.11
CA VAL A 16 6.46 -2.11 9.00
C VAL A 16 5.66 -0.95 9.55
N LEU A 17 4.64 -0.54 8.82
CA LEU A 17 3.70 0.48 9.24
C LEU A 17 2.28 -0.04 9.17
N ARG A 18 1.49 0.22 10.21
CA ARG A 18 0.04 0.09 10.15
C ARG A 18 -0.56 1.35 9.52
N THR A 19 -1.36 1.19 8.49
CA THR A 19 -2.02 2.32 7.81
C THR A 19 -3.42 1.93 7.32
N SER A 20 -4.14 2.93 6.82
CA SER A 20 -5.38 2.71 6.10
C SER A 20 -5.16 2.91 4.61
N ILE A 21 -5.40 1.86 3.82
CA ILE A 21 -5.42 1.93 2.36
C ILE A 21 -6.88 1.81 1.94
N ASN A 22 -7.45 2.89 1.41
CA ASN A 22 -8.86 2.94 1.03
C ASN A 22 -9.81 2.48 2.16
N LYS A 23 -9.64 3.03 3.38
CA LYS A 23 -10.44 2.69 4.57
C LYS A 23 -10.28 1.24 5.06
N ILE A 24 -9.37 0.45 4.49
CA ILE A 24 -9.04 -0.89 4.95
C ILE A 24 -7.77 -0.78 5.80
N ASN A 25 -7.82 -1.35 7.00
CA ASN A 25 -6.65 -1.43 7.88
C ASN A 25 -5.66 -2.45 7.32
N CYS A 26 -4.47 -2.00 6.99
CA CYS A 26 -3.41 -2.81 6.41
C CYS A 26 -2.11 -2.65 7.21
N PHE A 27 -1.24 -3.64 7.08
CA PHE A 27 0.18 -3.47 7.34
C PHE A 27 0.89 -3.31 6.00
N VAL A 28 1.84 -2.40 5.95
CA VAL A 28 2.73 -2.22 4.80
C VAL A 28 4.13 -2.49 5.29
N LEU A 29 4.84 -3.41 4.62
CA LEU A 29 6.24 -3.71 4.85
C LEU A 29 7.04 -3.10 3.70
N CYS A 30 8.03 -2.25 4.02
CA CYS A 30 8.99 -1.73 3.06
C CYS A 30 10.15 -2.72 2.93
N HIS A 31 10.36 -3.29 1.76
CA HIS A 31 11.56 -4.08 1.47
C HIS A 31 12.67 -3.17 0.95
N ASP A 32 12.33 -2.32 -0.01
CA ASP A 32 13.21 -1.32 -0.58
C ASP A 32 12.46 -0.01 -0.78
N GLN A 33 13.04 1.08 -0.31
CA GLN A 33 12.38 2.37 -0.26
C GLN A 33 12.08 2.85 -1.68
N PHE A 34 10.84 3.26 -1.90
CA PHE A 34 10.27 3.68 -3.19
C PHE A 34 10.13 2.59 -4.26
N GLU A 35 10.67 1.39 -4.06
CA GLU A 35 10.64 0.34 -5.08
C GLU A 35 9.70 -0.81 -4.73
N ASN A 36 9.84 -1.38 -3.52
CA ASN A 36 9.20 -2.65 -3.20
C ASN A 36 8.52 -2.64 -1.83
N TYR A 37 7.21 -2.85 -1.86
CA TYR A 37 6.36 -2.90 -0.68
C TYR A 37 5.45 -4.13 -0.71
N THR A 38 5.28 -4.75 0.46
CA THR A 38 4.24 -5.77 0.67
C THR A 38 3.08 -5.16 1.46
N ILE A 39 1.87 -5.25 0.90
CA ILE A 39 0.64 -4.85 1.58
C ILE A 39 -0.04 -6.10 2.13
N ILE A 40 -0.23 -6.13 3.44
CA ILE A 40 -0.98 -7.17 4.15
C ILE A 40 -2.32 -6.58 4.56
N CYS A 41 -3.42 -7.16 4.06
CA CYS A 41 -4.78 -6.74 4.37
C CYS A 41 -5.65 -7.96 4.74
N PRO A 42 -6.83 -7.79 5.35
CA PRO A 42 -7.72 -8.91 5.63
C PRO A 42 -8.10 -9.62 4.32
N ILE A 43 -8.13 -10.95 4.35
CA ILE A 43 -8.28 -11.78 3.14
C ILE A 43 -9.53 -11.46 2.32
N SER A 44 -10.62 -11.04 2.98
CA SER A 44 -11.87 -10.62 2.33
C SER A 44 -11.71 -9.42 1.39
N PHE A 45 -10.63 -8.65 1.52
CA PHE A 45 -10.34 -7.48 0.69
C PHE A 45 -9.25 -7.71 -0.36
N MET A 46 -8.59 -8.87 -0.38
CA MET A 46 -7.41 -9.13 -1.21
C MET A 46 -7.64 -8.80 -2.69
N GLU A 47 -8.68 -9.39 -3.31
CA GLU A 47 -8.99 -9.14 -4.74
C GLU A 47 -9.39 -7.68 -5.00
N SER A 48 -10.18 -7.09 -4.11
CA SER A 48 -10.58 -5.68 -4.24
C SER A 48 -9.39 -4.72 -4.16
N MET A 49 -8.41 -5.03 -3.30
CA MET A 49 -7.18 -4.24 -3.13
C MET A 49 -6.30 -4.36 -4.37
N LYS A 50 -6.10 -5.60 -4.87
CA LYS A 50 -5.35 -5.87 -6.09
C LYS A 50 -5.91 -5.12 -7.29
N ASN A 51 -7.23 -5.24 -7.54
CA ASN A 51 -7.88 -4.55 -8.66
C ASN A 51 -7.75 -3.03 -8.55
N ARG A 52 -7.83 -2.48 -7.33
CA ARG A 52 -7.66 -1.05 -7.13
C ARG A 52 -6.25 -0.57 -7.44
N LEU A 53 -5.23 -1.31 -7.00
CA LEU A 53 -3.83 -0.98 -7.29
C LEU A 53 -3.55 -1.05 -8.80
N LEU A 54 -4.06 -2.08 -9.49
CA LEU A 54 -3.97 -2.19 -10.95
C LEU A 54 -4.64 -1.01 -11.66
N ASN A 55 -5.85 -0.64 -11.23
CA ASN A 55 -6.56 0.51 -11.80
C ASN A 55 -5.80 1.83 -11.61
N LEU A 56 -5.08 1.99 -10.49
CA LEU A 56 -4.27 3.18 -10.25
C LEU A 56 -3.04 3.25 -11.16
N ILE A 57 -2.37 2.12 -11.38
CA ILE A 57 -1.25 2.04 -12.31
C ILE A 57 -1.72 2.43 -13.72
N ASN A 58 -2.89 1.91 -14.14
CA ASN A 58 -3.46 2.20 -15.45
C ASN A 58 -3.90 3.66 -15.66
N LEU A 59 -4.09 4.44 -14.59
CA LEU A 59 -4.41 5.87 -14.68
C LEU A 59 -3.17 6.76 -14.85
N VAL A 60 -1.99 6.21 -14.55
CA VAL A 60 -0.69 6.91 -14.68
C VAL A 60 -0.02 6.56 -16.01
N ALA A 61 -0.48 5.50 -16.68
CA ALA A 61 -0.01 5.04 -17.99
C ALA A 61 -0.59 5.85 -19.16
#